data_AF-A0A5C5CVF7-F1
#
_entry.id   AF-A0A5C5CVF7-F1
#
_cell.length_a   1.000
_cell.length_b   1.000
_cell.length_c   1.000
_cell.angle_alpha   90.00
_cell.angle_beta   90.00
_cell.angle_gamma   90.00
#
_symmetry.space_group_name_H-M   'P 1'
#
loop_
_entity.id
_entity.type
_entity.pdbx_description
1 polymer ?
#
loop_
_entity_poly.entity_id
_entity_poly.type
_entity_poly.pdbx_seq_one_letter_code
_entity_poly.pdbx_strand_id
1 'polypeptide(L)'
;MSVQSLIDSIATKINIDPQLAEKLAGSVFSVLQHSAPEIGNKIFALLPDAQQLANAHDVLASSTGGIMGALSGLMDNVAGEKMSALLKAAATLRSSGLSSDQITEAGGQVINYVRDHDPQLVDQLVTNVPALKGHFGL
;
A
#
# COMPACT_ATOMS: atom_id res chain seq x y z
N MET A 1 -8.15 5.55 -15.49
CA MET A 1 -7.81 4.11 -15.61
C MET A 1 -8.70 3.35 -14.62
N SER A 2 -9.04 2.08 -14.83
CA SER A 2 -9.75 1.30 -13.81
C SER A 2 -8.76 0.62 -12.85
N VAL A 3 -9.22 0.22 -11.67
CA VAL A 3 -8.42 -0.62 -10.75
C VAL A 3 -7.97 -1.91 -11.42
N GLN A 4 -8.83 -2.53 -12.22
CA GLN A 4 -8.46 -3.75 -12.95
C GLN A 4 -7.28 -3.52 -13.89
N SER A 5 -7.30 -2.43 -14.67
CA SER A 5 -6.16 -2.08 -15.53
C SER A 5 -4.87 -1.80 -14.74
N LEU A 6 -4.98 -1.31 -13.50
CA LEU A 6 -3.82 -1.14 -12.61
C LEU A 6 -3.30 -2.51 -12.14
N ILE A 7 -4.18 -3.41 -11.73
CA ILE A 7 -3.84 -4.78 -11.33
C ILE A 7 -3.17 -5.52 -12.49
N ASP A 8 -3.74 -5.45 -13.69
CA ASP A 8 -3.18 -6.06 -14.90
C ASP A 8 -1.80 -5.49 -15.25
N SER A 9 -1.65 -4.15 -15.13
CA SER A 9 -0.36 -3.47 -15.34
C SER A 9 0.68 -3.94 -14.33
N ILE A 10 0.32 -4.04 -13.05
CA ILE A 10 1.19 -4.57 -11.99
C ILE A 10 1.55 -6.03 -12.30
N ALA A 11 0.58 -6.91 -12.50
CA ALA A 11 0.78 -8.32 -12.82
C ALA A 11 1.77 -8.51 -13.99
N THR A 12 1.58 -7.72 -15.06
CA THR A 12 2.43 -7.77 -16.26
C THR A 12 3.83 -7.24 -15.98
N LYS A 13 3.96 -6.09 -15.30
CA LYS A 13 5.25 -5.43 -15.07
C LYS A 13 6.16 -6.23 -14.15
N ILE A 14 5.62 -6.76 -13.06
CA ILE A 14 6.41 -7.50 -12.07
C ILE A 14 6.34 -9.03 -12.25
N ASN A 15 5.70 -9.48 -13.34
CA ASN A 15 5.57 -10.88 -13.74
C ASN A 15 5.03 -11.79 -12.61
N ILE A 16 3.83 -11.46 -12.11
CA ILE A 16 3.16 -12.22 -11.05
C ILE A 16 1.74 -12.61 -11.46
N ASP A 17 1.19 -13.60 -10.75
CA ASP A 17 -0.21 -13.98 -10.92
C ASP A 17 -1.17 -12.81 -10.65
N PRO A 18 -2.27 -12.70 -11.44
CA PRO A 18 -3.27 -11.65 -11.25
C PRO A 18 -3.84 -11.60 -9.83
N GLN A 19 -4.00 -12.74 -9.17
CA GLN A 19 -4.46 -12.81 -7.78
C GLN A 19 -3.46 -12.21 -6.79
N LEU A 20 -2.15 -12.38 -7.03
CA LEU A 20 -1.11 -11.75 -6.21
C LEU A 20 -1.04 -10.25 -6.48
N ALA A 21 -1.22 -9.83 -7.73
CA ALA A 21 -1.27 -8.41 -8.09
C ALA A 21 -2.46 -7.70 -7.46
N GLU A 22 -3.62 -8.36 -7.43
CA GLU A 22 -4.82 -7.85 -6.78
C GLU A 22 -4.59 -7.66 -5.26
N LYS A 23 -4.06 -8.69 -4.60
CA LYS A 23 -3.73 -8.63 -3.17
C LYS A 23 -2.69 -7.55 -2.87
N LEU A 24 -1.69 -7.41 -3.73
CA LEU A 24 -0.65 -6.39 -3.63
C LEU A 24 -1.22 -4.98 -3.74
N ALA A 25 -2.01 -4.71 -4.79
CA ALA A 25 -2.66 -3.42 -4.98
C ALA A 25 -3.59 -3.09 -3.80
N GLY A 26 -4.43 -4.04 -3.37
CA GLY A 26 -5.33 -3.85 -2.24
C GLY A 26 -4.59 -3.60 -0.92
N SER A 27 -3.51 -4.33 -0.65
CA SER A 27 -2.68 -4.11 0.55
C SER A 27 -2.04 -2.71 0.56
N VAL A 28 -1.54 -2.25 -0.59
CA VAL A 28 -0.98 -0.88 -0.72
C VAL A 28 -2.06 0.16 -0.45
N PHE A 29 -3.26 -0.01 -1.01
CA PHE A 29 -4.36 0.91 -0.77
C PHE A 29 -4.84 0.91 0.69
N SER A 30 -4.92 -0.26 1.35
CA SER A 30 -5.23 -0.35 2.78
C SER A 30 -4.21 0.41 3.63
N VAL A 31 -2.92 0.28 3.32
CA VAL A 31 -1.86 1.00 4.05
C VAL A 31 -1.96 2.50 3.82
N LEU A 32 -2.22 2.95 2.59
CA LEU A 32 -2.41 4.36 2.29
C LEU A 32 -3.59 4.93 3.06
N GLN A 33 -4.71 4.21 3.12
CA GLN A 33 -5.89 4.61 3.89
C GLN A 33 -5.59 4.76 5.39
N HIS A 34 -4.83 3.83 5.98
CA HIS A 34 -4.50 3.90 7.40
C HIS A 34 -3.38 4.91 7.72
N SER A 35 -2.38 5.02 6.85
CA SER A 35 -1.19 5.86 7.12
C SER A 35 -1.42 7.34 6.79
N ALA A 36 -2.26 7.60 5.78
CA ALA A 36 -2.60 8.93 5.30
C ALA A 36 -4.08 8.98 4.84
N PRO A 37 -5.04 8.92 5.78
CA PRO A 37 -6.48 8.81 5.44
C PRO A 37 -6.98 9.93 4.54
N GLU A 38 -6.50 11.17 4.73
CA GLU A 38 -6.87 12.29 3.87
C GLU A 38 -6.41 12.11 2.42
N ILE A 39 -5.23 11.51 2.21
CA ILE A 39 -4.68 11.25 0.88
C ILE A 39 -5.34 10.02 0.28
N GLY A 40 -5.48 8.94 1.07
CA GLY A 40 -6.20 7.72 0.67
C GLY A 40 -7.60 8.03 0.18
N ASN A 41 -8.36 8.87 0.88
CA ASN A 41 -9.70 9.29 0.45
C ASN A 41 -9.68 10.05 -0.88
N LYS A 42 -8.69 10.92 -1.10
CA LYS A 42 -8.54 11.63 -2.39
C LYS A 42 -8.16 10.67 -3.52
N ILE A 43 -7.30 9.69 -3.26
CA ILE A 43 -6.97 8.63 -4.23
C ILE A 43 -8.21 7.77 -4.54
N PHE A 44 -9.01 7.43 -3.53
CA PHE A 44 -10.26 6.68 -3.71
C PHE A 44 -11.34 7.48 -4.43
N ALA A 45 -11.33 8.81 -4.31
CA ALA A 45 -12.19 9.66 -5.14
C ALA A 45 -11.80 9.59 -6.64
N LEU A 46 -10.51 9.35 -6.95
CA LEU A 46 -10.02 9.16 -8.32
C LEU A 46 -10.19 7.70 -8.81
N LEU A 47 -10.17 6.74 -7.89
CA LEU A 47 -10.33 5.30 -8.14
C LEU A 47 -11.34 4.73 -7.11
N PRO A 48 -12.66 4.86 -7.33
CA PRO A 48 -13.65 4.40 -6.37
C PRO A 48 -13.57 2.88 -6.10
N ASP A 49 -13.23 2.10 -7.13
CA ASP A 49 -13.01 0.66 -7.01
C ASP A 49 -11.80 0.30 -6.11
N ALA A 50 -10.86 1.22 -5.92
CA ALA A 50 -9.66 0.97 -5.11
C ALA A 50 -10.00 0.90 -3.61
N GLN A 51 -11.05 1.59 -3.19
CA GLN A 51 -11.52 1.50 -1.82
C GLN A 51 -12.10 0.12 -1.51
N GLN A 52 -12.84 -0.48 -2.44
CA GLN A 52 -13.35 -1.85 -2.26
C GLN A 52 -12.20 -2.85 -2.21
N LEU A 53 -11.19 -2.66 -3.07
CA LEU A 53 -10.00 -3.50 -3.08
C LEU A 53 -9.18 -3.38 -1.79
N ALA A 54 -9.03 -2.16 -1.27
CA ALA A 54 -8.35 -1.88 -0.01
C ALA A 54 -9.02 -2.62 1.16
N ASN A 55 -10.35 -2.55 1.24
CA ASN A 55 -11.13 -3.22 2.28
C ASN A 55 -11.09 -4.75 2.12
N ALA A 56 -11.14 -5.26 0.89
CA ALA A 56 -11.12 -6.70 0.62
C ALA A 56 -9.76 -7.34 0.99
N HIS A 57 -8.67 -6.59 0.83
CA HIS A 57 -7.30 -7.03 1.12
C HIS A 57 -6.68 -6.24 2.27
N ASP A 58 -7.49 -5.88 3.27
CA ASP A 58 -7.04 -5.09 4.40
C ASP A 58 -6.14 -5.92 5.33
N VAL A 59 -4.83 -5.74 5.15
CA VAL A 59 -3.79 -6.40 5.95
C VAL A 59 -3.61 -5.78 7.33
N LEU A 60 -4.19 -4.60 7.58
CA LEU A 60 -4.08 -3.88 8.84
C LEU A 60 -5.30 -4.12 9.74
N ALA A 61 -6.51 -4.20 9.17
CA ALA A 61 -7.72 -4.56 9.91
C ALA A 61 -7.77 -6.06 10.29
N SER A 62 -7.13 -6.94 9.52
CA SER A 62 -7.11 -8.39 9.78
C SER A 62 -6.27 -8.82 10.99
N SER A 63 -5.70 -7.89 11.77
CA SER A 63 -4.74 -8.18 12.84
C SER A 63 -5.34 -8.28 14.25
N THR A 64 -6.66 -8.40 14.40
CA THR A 64 -7.35 -8.41 15.70
C THR A 64 -7.41 -9.81 16.38
N GLY A 65 -6.77 -10.85 15.83
CA GLY A 65 -6.99 -12.22 16.32
C GLY A 65 -5.74 -13.11 16.33
N GLY A 66 -5.08 -13.20 17.49
CA GLY A 66 -4.24 -14.34 17.86
C GLY A 66 -2.74 -14.10 17.72
N ILE A 67 -2.01 -14.41 18.80
CA ILE A 67 -0.54 -14.50 18.97
C ILE A 67 0.31 -13.25 18.71
N MET A 68 -0.01 -12.37 17.75
CA MET A 68 0.79 -11.16 17.47
C MET A 68 0.51 -9.98 18.43
N GLY A 69 -0.68 -9.96 19.06
CA GLY A 69 -1.04 -8.95 20.08
C GLY A 69 -0.13 -9.00 21.32
N ALA A 70 0.47 -10.15 21.61
CA ALA A 70 1.43 -10.29 22.71
C ALA A 70 2.83 -9.73 22.37
N LEU A 71 3.17 -9.60 21.07
CA LEU A 71 4.44 -9.03 20.61
C LEU A 71 4.34 -7.54 20.29
N SER A 72 3.16 -7.07 19.84
CA SER A 72 2.89 -5.63 19.62
C SER A 72 3.06 -4.80 20.89
N GLY A 73 2.79 -5.35 22.07
CA GLY A 73 3.00 -4.65 23.35
C GLY A 73 4.47 -4.32 23.69
N LEU A 74 5.43 -4.91 22.97
CA LEU A 74 6.87 -4.68 23.19
C LEU A 74 7.48 -3.78 22.09
N MET A 75 6.82 -3.64 20.94
CA MET A 75 7.30 -2.82 19.81
C MET A 75 6.65 -1.43 19.72
N ASP A 76 5.69 -1.14 20.61
CA ASP A 76 4.92 0.12 20.62
C ASP A 76 5.73 1.36 21.02
N ASN A 77 6.95 1.20 21.54
CA ASN A 77 7.70 2.31 22.14
C ASN A 77 8.70 3.03 21.22
N VAL A 78 8.92 2.65 19.95
CA VAL A 78 10.02 3.27 19.16
C VAL A 78 9.72 3.58 17.69
N ALA A 79 8.64 3.09 17.07
CA ALA A 79 8.38 3.37 15.65
C ALA A 79 6.93 3.79 15.41
N GLY A 80 6.73 5.07 15.12
CA GLY A 80 5.40 5.67 14.92
C GLY A 80 4.51 4.85 13.98
N GLU A 81 3.22 4.79 14.32
CA GLU A 81 2.18 3.91 13.75
C GLU A 81 2.22 3.76 12.21
N LYS A 82 2.60 4.81 11.48
CA LYS A 82 2.70 4.83 10.01
C LYS A 82 3.84 3.96 9.46
N MET A 83 4.98 3.91 10.15
CA MET A 83 6.11 3.06 9.77
C MET A 83 5.76 1.58 9.98
N SER A 84 5.04 1.31 11.08
CA SER A 84 4.59 -0.03 11.47
C SER A 84 3.58 -0.61 10.46
N ALA A 85 2.68 0.23 9.93
CA ALA A 85 1.72 -0.18 8.91
C ALA A 85 2.38 -0.60 7.59
N LEU A 86 3.33 0.20 7.07
CA LEU A 86 4.08 -0.14 5.86
C LEU A 86 4.91 -1.40 6.04
N LEU A 87 5.59 -1.55 7.18
CA LEU A 87 6.41 -2.74 7.45
C LEU A 87 5.56 -4.01 7.51
N LYS A 88 4.38 -3.94 8.16
CA LYS A 88 3.43 -5.07 8.26
C LYS A 88 2.93 -5.49 6.89
N ALA A 89 2.50 -4.54 6.06
CA ALA A 89 2.04 -4.85 4.72
C ALA A 89 3.16 -5.45 3.85
N ALA A 90 4.36 -4.85 3.89
CA ALA A 90 5.52 -5.41 3.20
C ALA A 90 5.82 -6.84 3.68
N ALA A 91 5.75 -7.12 4.99
CA ALA A 91 5.95 -8.46 5.53
C ALA A 91 4.88 -9.46 5.06
N THR A 92 3.59 -9.07 5.08
CA THR A 92 2.48 -9.91 4.59
C THR A 92 2.61 -10.23 3.10
N LEU A 93 3.03 -9.25 2.30
CA LEU A 93 3.26 -9.41 0.87
C LEU A 93 4.46 -10.33 0.61
N ARG A 94 5.55 -10.17 1.35
CA ARG A 94 6.71 -11.08 1.29
C ARG A 94 6.37 -12.51 1.69
N SER A 95 5.53 -12.70 2.71
CA SER A 95 5.02 -14.01 3.10
C SER A 95 4.16 -14.66 1.99
N SER A 96 3.57 -13.84 1.11
CA SER A 96 2.81 -14.30 -0.06
C SER A 96 3.71 -14.65 -1.26
N GLY A 97 5.04 -14.60 -1.10
CA GLY A 97 6.02 -14.92 -2.14
C GLY A 97 6.53 -13.73 -2.95
N LEU A 98 6.12 -12.50 -2.62
CA LEU A 98 6.55 -11.30 -3.34
C LEU A 98 7.94 -10.83 -2.87
N SER A 99 8.77 -10.44 -3.83
CA SER A 99 10.06 -9.81 -3.52
C SER A 99 9.89 -8.35 -3.14
N SER A 100 10.83 -7.80 -2.37
CA SER A 100 10.82 -6.38 -1.98
C SER A 100 10.78 -5.45 -3.20
N ASP A 101 11.52 -5.77 -4.26
CA ASP A 101 11.50 -5.02 -5.52
C ASP A 101 10.12 -5.00 -6.17
N GLN A 102 9.41 -6.15 -6.19
CA GLN A 102 8.07 -6.24 -6.76
C GLN A 102 7.05 -5.41 -5.96
N ILE A 103 7.17 -5.41 -4.63
CA ILE A 103 6.34 -4.59 -3.74
C ILE A 103 6.61 -3.10 -4.00
N THR A 104 7.87 -2.71 -4.11
CA THR A 104 8.27 -1.34 -4.46
C THR A 104 7.70 -0.98 -5.83
N GLU A 105 7.97 -1.75 -6.88
CA GLU A 105 7.47 -1.44 -8.23
C GLU A 105 5.94 -1.24 -8.28
N ALA A 106 5.17 -2.09 -7.58
CA ALA A 106 3.73 -1.93 -7.50
C ALA A 106 3.30 -0.64 -6.77
N GLY A 107 3.95 -0.33 -5.64
CA GLY A 107 3.75 0.96 -4.95
C GLY A 107 4.06 2.15 -5.86
N GLY A 108 5.10 2.02 -6.70
CA GLY A 108 5.49 3.05 -7.67
C GLY A 108 4.46 3.24 -8.78
N GLN A 109 3.81 2.16 -9.25
CA GLN A 109 2.70 2.26 -10.20
C GLN A 109 1.51 3.04 -9.63
N VAL A 110 1.16 2.80 -8.35
CA VAL A 110 0.11 3.55 -7.66
C VAL A 110 0.48 5.03 -7.58
N ILE A 111 1.72 5.35 -7.17
CA ILE A 111 2.19 6.73 -7.06
C ILE A 111 2.21 7.43 -8.43
N ASN A 112 2.68 6.75 -9.48
CA ASN A 112 2.69 7.30 -10.83
C ASN A 112 1.26 7.56 -11.35
N TYR A 113 0.34 6.64 -11.11
CA TYR A 113 -1.07 6.86 -11.45
C TYR A 113 -1.63 8.10 -10.77
N VAL A 114 -1.36 8.25 -9.46
CA VAL A 114 -1.78 9.46 -8.71
C VAL A 114 -1.09 10.70 -9.26
N ARG A 115 0.19 10.64 -9.62
CA ARG A 115 0.94 11.76 -10.24
C ARG A 115 0.32 12.21 -11.55
N ASP A 116 -0.03 11.28 -12.44
CA ASP A 116 -0.63 11.57 -13.75
C ASP A 116 -2.00 12.25 -13.62
N HIS A 117 -2.72 11.97 -12.54
CA HIS A 117 -4.05 12.53 -12.28
C HIS A 117 -4.03 13.80 -11.42
N ASP A 118 -3.22 13.82 -10.38
CA ASP A 118 -3.06 14.91 -9.43
C ASP A 118 -1.62 14.93 -8.87
N PRO A 119 -0.71 15.71 -9.48
CA PRO A 119 0.67 15.77 -9.03
C PRO A 119 0.81 16.33 -7.60
N GLN A 120 -0.12 17.21 -7.16
CA GLN A 120 -0.08 17.79 -5.82
C GLN A 120 -0.41 16.77 -4.73
N LEU A 121 -1.16 15.71 -5.06
CA LEU A 121 -1.39 14.59 -4.16
C LEU A 121 -0.11 13.80 -3.86
N VAL A 122 0.78 13.67 -4.85
CA VAL A 122 2.05 12.99 -4.65
C VAL A 122 2.97 13.80 -3.75
N ASP A 123 3.04 15.13 -3.93
CA ASP A 123 3.78 16.01 -3.02
C ASP A 123 3.26 15.92 -1.57
N GLN A 124 1.93 15.88 -1.40
CA GLN A 124 1.32 15.66 -0.08
C GLN A 124 1.67 14.29 0.49
N LEU A 125 1.70 13.25 -0.34
CA LEU A 125 2.02 11.88 0.08
C LEU A 125 3.46 11.77 0.54
N VAL A 126 4.40 12.35 -0.21
CA VAL A 126 5.83 12.42 0.13
C VAL A 126 6.05 13.22 1.40
N THR A 127 5.31 14.32 1.59
CA THR A 127 5.37 15.13 2.82
C THR A 127 4.86 14.34 4.04
N ASN A 128 3.77 13.59 3.88
CA ASN A 128 3.16 12.82 4.97
C ASN A 128 3.90 11.52 5.29
N VAL A 129 4.63 10.96 4.32
CA VAL A 129 5.41 9.73 4.45
C VAL A 129 6.79 9.96 3.83
N PRO A 130 7.73 10.61 4.57
CA PRO A 130 9.06 10.95 4.05
C PRO A 130 9.86 9.75 3.58
N ALA A 131 9.56 8.56 4.11
CA ALA A 131 10.15 7.29 3.71
C ALA A 131 9.90 6.95 2.23
N LEU A 132 8.80 7.42 1.63
CA LEU A 132 8.53 7.23 0.21
C LEU A 132 9.52 7.98 -0.68
N LYS A 133 10.01 9.14 -0.22
CA LYS A 133 11.00 9.94 -0.95
C LYS A 133 12.26 9.14 -1.26
N GLY A 134 12.79 8.47 -0.23
CA GLY A 134 14.02 7.67 -0.33
C GLY A 134 13.85 6.36 -1.11
N HIS A 135 12.64 5.78 -1.12
CA HIS A 135 12.39 4.49 -1.79
C HIS A 135 11.97 4.62 -3.26
N PHE A 136 11.35 5.74 -3.64
CA PHE A 136 10.76 5.91 -4.96
C PHE A 136 11.45 6.97 -5.83
N GLY A 137 12.53 7.59 -5.33
CA GLY A 137 13.26 8.63 -6.06
C GLY A 137 12.41 9.87 -6.36
N LEU A 138 11.52 10.22 -5.44
CA LEU A 138 10.56 11.33 -5.56
C LEU A 138 11.14 12.66 -5.06
#